data_AF-A0A8T3XV20-F1
#
_entry.id   AF-A0A8T3XV20-F1
#
_cell.length_a   1.000
_cell.length_b   1.000
_cell.length_c   1.000
_cell.angle_alpha   90.00
_cell.angle_beta   90.00
_cell.angle_gamma   90.00
#
_symmetry.space_group_name_H-M   'P 1'
#
loop_
_entity.id
_entity.type
_entity.pdbx_description
1 polymer ?
#
loop_
_entity_poly.entity_id
_entity_poly.type
_entity_poly.pdbx_seq_one_letter_code
_entity_poly.pdbx_strand_id
1 'polypeptide(L)'
;LVVVDLGDPWSVVPQARKMLKGSGRFIAICPTMNQLENLVSELVRNEFSDIECTEHILRTIDAREGKTRHSFHGIGHTAYLAFARKVFFSKRKGKNKNVYSPKQVASSVGSTKSTG
;
A
#
# COMPACT_ATOMS: atom_id res chain seq x y z
N LEU A 1 -13.72 -5.68 -9.71
CA LEU A 1 -12.42 -5.43 -10.36
C LEU A 1 -12.43 -3.96 -10.70
N VAL A 2 -11.34 -3.26 -10.41
CA VAL A 2 -11.11 -1.88 -10.85
C VAL A 2 -9.84 -1.89 -11.71
N VAL A 3 -9.91 -1.26 -12.88
CA VAL A 3 -8.78 -1.05 -13.78
C VAL A 3 -8.66 0.46 -13.98
N VAL A 4 -7.47 1.00 -13.77
CA VAL A 4 -7.20 2.44 -13.79
C VAL A 4 -6.15 2.76 -14.85
N ASP A 5 -6.49 3.73 -15.70
CA ASP A 5 -5.59 4.34 -16.68
C ASP A 5 -5.75 5.86 -16.58
N LEU A 6 -4.98 6.45 -15.66
CA LEU A 6 -5.02 7.87 -15.29
C LEU A 6 -3.59 8.36 -15.12
N GLY A 7 -3.36 9.67 -15.27
CA GLY A 7 -2.05 10.27 -14.98
C GLY A 7 -1.64 10.16 -13.50
N ASP A 8 -2.62 10.11 -12.60
CA ASP A 8 -2.47 10.06 -11.15
C ASP A 8 -3.31 8.92 -10.53
N PRO A 9 -3.01 7.64 -10.83
CA PRO A 9 -3.87 6.52 -10.45
C PRO A 9 -4.07 6.35 -8.93
N TRP A 10 -3.22 6.96 -8.11
CA TRP A 10 -3.37 6.98 -6.64
C TRP A 10 -4.60 7.78 -6.18
N SER A 11 -5.06 8.78 -6.92
CA SER A 11 -6.16 9.67 -6.50
C SER A 11 -7.52 8.95 -6.39
N VAL A 12 -7.66 7.80 -7.05
CA VAL A 12 -8.88 6.99 -7.03
C VAL A 12 -8.81 5.79 -6.08
N VAL A 13 -7.66 5.51 -5.48
CA VAL A 13 -7.46 4.34 -4.60
C VAL A 13 -8.44 4.31 -3.42
N PRO A 14 -8.70 5.42 -2.68
CA PRO A 14 -9.64 5.40 -1.57
C PRO A 14 -11.09 5.11 -2.02
N GLN A 15 -11.50 5.65 -3.17
CA GLN A 15 -12.81 5.41 -3.77
C GLN A 15 -12.94 3.96 -4.24
N ALA A 16 -11.92 3.44 -4.93
CA ALA A 16 -11.86 2.04 -5.35
C ALA A 16 -11.94 1.08 -4.16
N ARG A 17 -11.27 1.40 -3.04
CA ARG A 17 -11.30 0.62 -1.80
C ARG A 17 -12.70 0.53 -1.21
N LYS A 18 -13.51 1.59 -1.29
CA LYS A 18 -14.90 1.61 -0.82
C LYS A 18 -15.80 0.73 -1.69
N MET A 19 -15.62 0.78 -3.01
CA MET A 19 -16.46 0.06 -3.98
C MET A 19 -16.15 -1.43 -4.11
N LEU A 20 -14.89 -1.82 -3.93
CA LEU A 20 -14.48 -3.21 -4.09
C LEU A 20 -15.03 -4.09 -2.94
N LYS A 21 -15.71 -5.18 -3.28
CA LYS A 21 -15.28 -6.54 -2.94
C LYS A 21 -14.23 -6.78 -1.85
N GLY A 22 -14.49 -7.53 -0.78
CA GLY A 22 -13.39 -8.25 -0.09
C GLY A 22 -12.62 -9.13 -1.10
N SER A 23 -11.29 -9.10 -1.07
CA SER A 23 -10.42 -9.72 -2.11
C SER A 23 -10.64 -9.17 -3.53
N GLY A 24 -11.25 -7.98 -3.65
CA GLY A 24 -11.42 -7.29 -4.92
C GLY A 24 -10.08 -6.87 -5.52
N ARG A 25 -9.93 -7.02 -6.83
CA ARG A 25 -8.71 -6.67 -7.57
C ARG A 25 -8.69 -5.20 -7.99
N PHE A 26 -7.54 -4.57 -7.84
CA PHE A 26 -7.17 -3.27 -8.38
C PHE A 26 -6.02 -3.47 -9.36
N ILE A 27 -6.11 -2.85 -10.54
CA ILE A 27 -5.09 -2.89 -11.58
C ILE A 27 -4.87 -1.45 -12.05
N ALA A 28 -3.62 -1.04 -12.24
CA ALA A 28 -3.31 0.25 -12.85
C ALA A 28 -2.17 0.15 -13.85
N ILE A 29 -2.22 1.04 -14.84
CA ILE A 29 -1.19 1.24 -15.85
C ILE A 29 -0.43 2.50 -15.47
N CYS A 30 0.90 2.39 -15.31
CA CYS A 30 1.76 3.52 -14.96
C CYS A 30 2.84 3.67 -16.04
N PRO A 31 2.91 4.80 -16.77
CA PRO A 31 3.98 5.01 -17.75
C PRO A 31 5.34 5.33 -17.13
N THR A 32 5.42 5.63 -15.84
CA THR A 32 6.69 5.95 -15.15
C THR A 32 6.82 5.23 -13.81
N MET A 33 8.07 4.98 -13.39
CA MET A 33 8.38 4.40 -12.09
C MET A 33 7.91 5.29 -10.92
N ASN A 34 8.01 6.61 -11.03
CA ASN A 34 7.53 7.52 -9.98
C ASN A 34 6.00 7.42 -9.77
N GLN A 35 5.23 7.23 -10.84
CA GLN A 35 3.79 6.99 -10.70
C GLN A 35 3.52 5.66 -10.02
N LEU A 36 4.28 4.62 -10.36
CA LEU A 36 4.19 3.32 -9.73
C LEU A 36 4.49 3.39 -8.23
N GLU A 37 5.56 4.08 -7.83
CA GLU A 37 5.95 4.31 -6.44
C GLU A 37 4.85 5.02 -5.64
N ASN A 38 4.32 6.12 -6.19
CA ASN A 38 3.22 6.87 -5.57
C ASN A 38 1.97 5.99 -5.40
N LEU A 39 1.62 5.22 -6.42
CA LEU A 39 0.49 4.32 -6.39
C LEU A 39 0.65 3.21 -5.33
N VAL A 40 1.81 2.55 -5.28
CA VAL A 40 2.08 1.48 -4.31
C VAL A 40 1.97 2.03 -2.89
N SER A 41 2.53 3.21 -2.64
CA SER A 41 2.42 3.90 -1.34
C SER A 41 0.95 4.11 -0.94
N GLU A 42 0.11 4.55 -1.87
CA GLU A 42 -1.31 4.79 -1.61
C GLU A 42 -2.12 3.49 -1.45
N LEU A 43 -1.79 2.45 -2.22
CA LEU A 43 -2.40 1.11 -2.07
C LEU A 43 -2.14 0.53 -0.68
N VAL A 44 -0.91 0.64 -0.18
CA VAL A 44 -0.55 0.19 1.18
C VAL A 44 -1.34 0.97 2.24
N ARG A 45 -1.41 2.30 2.13
CA ARG A 45 -2.18 3.16 3.05
C ARG A 45 -3.67 2.80 3.10
N ASN A 46 -4.22 2.29 1.99
CA ASN A 46 -5.62 1.91 1.85
C ASN A 46 -5.88 0.41 2.03
N GLU A 47 -5.00 -0.32 2.73
CA GLU A 47 -5.18 -1.74 3.06
C GLU A 47 -5.38 -2.65 1.84
N PHE A 48 -4.64 -2.38 0.77
CA PHE A 48 -4.41 -3.37 -0.27
C PHE A 48 -3.19 -4.23 0.09
N SER A 49 -3.19 -5.47 -0.37
CA SER A 49 -2.11 -6.45 -0.23
C SER A 49 -1.94 -7.22 -1.54
N ASP A 50 -1.07 -8.23 -1.56
CA ASP A 50 -0.66 -8.94 -2.77
C ASP A 50 -0.27 -7.95 -3.89
N ILE A 51 0.51 -6.91 -3.54
CA ILE A 51 0.90 -5.86 -4.47
C ILE A 51 2.03 -6.39 -5.35
N GLU A 52 1.80 -6.43 -6.65
CA GLU A 52 2.75 -6.90 -7.65
C GLU A 52 2.87 -5.84 -8.74
N CYS A 53 4.10 -5.54 -9.16
CA CYS A 53 4.37 -4.59 -10.23
C CYS A 53 5.25 -5.26 -11.27
N THR A 54 4.86 -5.15 -12.54
CA THR A 54 5.56 -5.80 -13.66
C THR A 54 5.79 -4.82 -14.80
N GLU A 55 6.85 -5.06 -15.56
CA GLU A 55 7.08 -4.48 -16.87
C GLU A 55 7.26 -5.65 -17.85
N HIS A 56 6.70 -5.52 -19.05
CA HIS A 56 6.88 -6.51 -20.12
C HIS A 56 7.64 -5.89 -21.29
N ILE A 57 8.82 -6.44 -21.57
CA ILE A 57 9.61 -6.09 -22.76
C ILE A 57 9.15 -6.99 -23.91
N LEU A 58 8.46 -6.39 -24.88
CA LEU A 58 8.03 -7.08 -26.09
C LEU A 58 9.12 -7.02 -27.15
N ARG A 59 9.67 -8.18 -27.50
CA ARG A 59 10.71 -8.30 -28.54
C ARG A 59 10.27 -9.23 -29.65
N THR A 60 10.09 -8.66 -30.84
CA THR A 60 9.73 -9.42 -32.04
C THR A 60 10.91 -10.26 -32.54
N ILE A 61 10.60 -11.44 -33.07
CA ILE A 61 11.56 -12.36 -33.70
C ILE A 61 11.30 -12.38 -35.20
N ASP A 62 12.32 -12.04 -35.99
CA ASP A 62 12.30 -12.17 -37.44
C ASP A 62 12.57 -13.63 -37.82
N ALA A 63 11.55 -14.48 -37.71
CA ALA A 63 11.65 -15.91 -37.99
C ALA A 63 11.75 -16.17 -39.50
N ARG A 64 12.91 -16.67 -39.94
CA ARG A 64 13.22 -17.03 -41.34
C ARG A 64 14.19 -18.21 -41.37
N GLU A 65 14.03 -19.10 -42.34
CA GLU A 65 14.90 -20.26 -42.52
C GLU A 65 16.38 -19.82 -42.67
N GLY A 66 17.27 -20.38 -41.86
CA GLY A 66 18.70 -20.06 -41.83
C GLY A 66 19.07 -18.62 -41.43
N LYS A 67 18.10 -17.78 -41.07
CA LYS A 67 18.31 -16.33 -40.82
C LYS A 67 17.50 -15.79 -39.64
N THR A 68 17.03 -16.67 -38.76
CA THR A 68 16.22 -16.28 -37.58
C THR A 68 17.05 -15.45 -36.61
N ARG A 69 16.49 -14.31 -36.21
CA ARG A 69 17.13 -13.37 -35.28
C ARG A 69 16.08 -12.51 -34.59
N HIS A 70 16.48 -11.81 -33.54
CA HIS A 70 15.66 -10.73 -32.99
C HIS A 70 15.50 -9.61 -34.02
N SER A 71 14.32 -8.98 -34.05
CA SER A 71 14.12 -7.77 -34.83
C SER A 71 15.07 -6.67 -34.33
N PHE A 72 15.61 -5.89 -35.26
CA PHE A 72 16.58 -4.82 -34.94
C PHE A 72 15.93 -3.66 -34.18
N HIS A 73 14.70 -3.30 -34.55
CA HIS A 73 13.91 -2.29 -33.85
C HIS A 73 13.01 -2.96 -32.81
N GLY A 74 13.24 -2.65 -31.54
CA GLY A 74 12.42 -3.10 -30.42
C GLY A 74 11.74 -1.94 -29.69
N ILE A 75 10.67 -2.24 -28.96
CA ILE A 75 10.05 -1.31 -28.03
C ILE A 75 10.76 -1.48 -26.67
N GLY A 76 11.51 -0.46 -26.25
CA GLY A 76 12.30 -0.53 -25.02
C GLY A 76 11.47 -0.50 -23.74
N HIS A 77 10.33 0.18 -23.77
CA HIS A 77 9.39 0.31 -22.66
C HIS A 77 8.00 0.63 -23.21
N THR A 78 6.94 0.16 -22.56
CA THR A 78 5.56 0.58 -22.86
C THR A 78 4.92 1.20 -21.62
N ALA A 79 4.73 0.39 -20.58
CA ALA A 79 4.21 0.81 -19.29
C ALA A 79 4.52 -0.25 -18.23
N TYR A 80 4.42 0.17 -16.97
CA TYR A 80 4.36 -0.70 -15.81
C TYR A 80 2.90 -1.07 -15.52
N LEU A 81 2.68 -2.30 -15.08
CA LEU A 81 1.39 -2.78 -14.60
C LEU A 81 1.47 -3.04 -13.10
N ALA A 82 0.62 -2.37 -12.33
CA ALA A 82 0.45 -2.60 -10.91
C ALA A 82 -0.81 -3.43 -10.65
N PHE A 83 -0.69 -4.45 -9.82
CA PHE A 83 -1.78 -5.31 -9.38
C PHE A 83 -1.84 -5.27 -7.86
N ALA A 84 -3.05 -5.28 -7.30
CA ALA A 84 -3.26 -5.35 -5.87
C ALA A 84 -4.62 -5.95 -5.51
N ARG A 85 -4.75 -6.43 -4.27
CA ARG A 85 -5.98 -7.02 -3.74
C ARG A 85 -6.43 -6.34 -2.46
N LYS A 86 -7.71 -5.96 -2.41
CA LYS A 86 -8.33 -5.42 -1.19
C LYS A 86 -8.39 -6.50 -0.12
N VAL A 87 -7.79 -6.24 1.04
CA VAL A 87 -7.85 -7.13 2.20
C VAL A 87 -8.51 -6.42 3.38
N PHE A 88 -9.01 -7.19 4.35
CA PHE A 88 -9.48 -6.67 5.63
C PHE A 88 -8.57 -7.20 6.72
N PHE A 89 -7.93 -6.31 7.48
CA PHE A 89 -7.14 -6.72 8.62
C PHE A 89 -8.06 -6.89 9.83
N SER A 90 -8.05 -8.07 10.46
CA SER A 90 -8.76 -8.23 11.72
C SER A 90 -8.06 -7.34 12.77
N LYS A 91 -8.78 -6.41 13.39
CA LYS A 91 -8.25 -5.69 14.54
C LYS A 91 -8.00 -6.70 15.66
N ARG A 92 -6.74 -6.94 16.01
CA ARG A 92 -6.40 -7.68 17.23
C ARG A 92 -7.07 -6.94 18.40
N LYS A 93 -7.96 -7.61 19.14
CA LYS A 93 -8.47 -7.07 20.42
C LYS A 93 -7.26 -6.83 21.32
N GLY A 94 -6.93 -5.57 21.60
CA GLY A 94 -5.91 -5.23 22.58
C GLY A 94 -6.29 -5.87 23.92
N LYS A 95 -5.39 -6.65 24.52
CA LYS A 95 -5.54 -7.03 25.93
C LYS A 95 -5.49 -5.73 26.74
N ASN A 96 -6.59 -5.38 27.42
CA ASN A 96 -6.61 -4.31 28.42
C ASN A 96 -5.49 -4.59 29.44
N LYS A 97 -4.41 -3.80 29.40
CA LYS A 97 -3.47 -3.73 30.52
C LYS A 97 -3.97 -2.67 31.47
N ASN A 98 -4.94 -3.03 32.30
CA ASN A 98 -5.30 -2.22 33.46
C ASN A 98 -4.34 -2.61 34.59
N VAL A 99 -3.19 -1.95 34.68
CA VAL A 99 -2.20 -2.23 35.73
C VAL A 99 -1.63 -0.91 36.24
N TYR A 100 -2.02 -0.61 37.49
CA TYR A 100 -1.65 0.48 38.41
C TYR A 100 -2.37 1.85 38.32
N SER A 101 -3.22 2.09 39.34
CA SER A 101 -3.48 3.42 39.90
C SER A 101 -2.61 3.58 41.15
N PRO A 102 -1.83 4.67 41.32
CA PRO A 102 -1.11 4.92 42.56
C PRO A 102 -2.12 5.22 43.69
N LYS A 103 -1.99 4.54 44.82
CA LYS A 103 -2.73 4.88 46.05
C LYS A 103 -2.19 6.21 46.61
N GLN A 104 -3.07 7.18 46.83
CA GLN A 104 -2.75 8.36 47.64
C GLN A 104 -2.44 7.91 49.07
N VAL A 105 -1.24 8.20 49.55
CA VAL A 105 -0.87 8.02 50.95
C VAL A 105 -1.29 9.29 51.70
N ALA A 106 -2.25 9.14 52.60
CA ALA A 106 -2.61 10.18 53.56
C ALA A 106 -1.47 10.35 54.57
N SER A 107 -0.87 11.53 54.65
CA SER A 107 0.01 11.92 55.74
C SER A 107 -0.78 12.74 56.76
N SER A 108 -1.19 12.10 57.84
CA SER A 108 -1.66 12.75 59.06
C SER A 108 -0.57 12.65 60.12
N VAL A 109 0.10 13.76 60.49
CA VAL A 109 0.62 14.04 61.84
C VAL A 109 0.73 15.55 62.01
N GLY A 110 0.21 16.07 63.11
CA GLY A 110 -0.02 17.49 63.36
C GLY A 110 1.09 18.23 64.10
N SER A 111 0.92 19.56 64.08
CA SER A 111 1.07 20.54 65.16
C SER A 111 2.39 20.64 65.94
N THR A 112 3.11 21.75 65.73
CA THR A 112 3.76 22.49 66.82
C THR A 112 3.64 24.01 66.58
N LYS A 113 3.19 24.72 67.63
CA LYS A 113 3.17 26.17 67.77
C LYS A 113 4.60 26.69 67.96
N SER A 114 4.92 27.90 67.47
CA SER A 114 5.47 28.98 68.31
C SER A 114 5.59 30.30 67.56
N THR A 115 5.12 31.33 68.25
CA THR A 115 5.26 32.78 68.05
C THR A 115 6.69 33.28 67.90
N GLY A 116 6.86 34.36 67.15
CA GLY A 116 8.07 35.20 67.06
C GLY A 116 7.89 36.27 66.01
#